data_AF-E0S9L3-F1
#
_entry.id   AF-E0S9L3-F1
#
_cell.length_a   1.000
_cell.length_b   1.000
_cell.length_c   1.000
_cell.angle_alpha   90.00
_cell.angle_beta   90.00
_cell.angle_gamma   90.00
#
_symmetry.space_group_name_H-M   'P 1'
#
loop_
_entity.id
_entity.type
_entity.pdbx_description
1 polymer ?
#
loop_
_entity_poly.entity_id
_entity_poly.type
_entity_poly.pdbx_seq_one_letter_code
_entity_poly.pdbx_strand_id
1 'polypeptide(L)'
;MSISGPQDIPQEYINNENPFAYMKEYFENPFLDPEIKLRLNALQQMQPRFVPLGINGSVLKAEQAAKTKAIVESQIERLLQEGMSLINSTDPEREAVLKSNANDPRILDILISIGRLKLLSNQEKLREKVYCALKSTIPSDVVESVDYSSPLKEDYLLGAMEYGELEEKSNKTEPLPSPNY
;
A
#
# COMPACT_ATOMS: atom_id res chain seq x y z
N MET A 1 91.71 16.40 16.58
CA MET A 1 90.39 16.88 17.02
C MET A 1 89.50 16.87 15.81
N SER A 2 88.58 15.92 15.76
CA SER A 2 87.77 15.59 14.58
C SER A 2 86.31 15.83 14.95
N ILE A 3 85.66 16.80 14.31
CA ILE A 3 84.21 16.98 14.40
C ILE A 3 83.65 16.44 13.09
N SER A 4 83.26 15.17 13.11
CA SER A 4 82.46 14.54 12.05
C SER A 4 80.98 14.78 12.37
N GLY A 5 80.23 15.27 11.38
CA GLY A 5 78.80 15.59 11.48
C GLY A 5 77.92 14.38 11.83
N PRO A 6 76.60 14.61 12.01
CA PRO A 6 75.66 13.54 12.31
C PRO A 6 75.70 12.51 11.19
N GLN A 7 75.89 11.25 11.56
CA GLN A 7 75.84 10.12 10.64
C GLN A 7 74.52 10.17 9.88
N ASP A 8 74.60 10.34 8.56
CA ASP A 8 73.49 10.09 7.65
C ASP A 8 72.98 8.67 7.92
N ILE A 9 71.77 8.57 8.46
CA ILE A 9 71.06 7.30 8.57
C ILE A 9 70.87 6.81 7.13
N PRO A 10 71.33 5.59 6.76
CA PRO A 10 71.13 5.07 5.42
C PRO A 10 69.63 5.07 5.09
N GLN A 11 69.23 5.85 4.08
CA GLN A 11 67.83 5.98 3.66
C GLN A 11 67.22 4.65 3.18
N GLU A 12 68.04 3.62 2.98
CA GLU A 12 67.64 2.24 2.68
C GLU A 12 66.75 1.62 3.77
N TYR A 13 66.72 2.19 4.99
CA TYR A 13 65.85 1.74 6.08
C TYR A 13 64.53 2.51 6.23
N ILE A 14 64.26 3.51 5.38
CA ILE A 14 62.93 4.15 5.27
C ILE A 14 62.14 3.44 4.15
N ASN A 15 62.21 2.12 4.14
CA ASN A 15 61.42 1.30 3.24
C ASN A 15 59.96 1.34 3.73
N ASN A 16 59.08 1.91 2.91
CA ASN A 16 57.62 1.71 2.95
C ASN A 16 57.24 0.25 2.60
N GLU A 17 58.12 -0.72 2.88
CA GLU A 17 57.90 -2.10 2.56
C GLU A 17 56.90 -2.71 3.53
N ASN A 18 56.06 -3.56 2.96
CA ASN A 18 55.09 -4.34 3.70
C ASN A 18 55.84 -5.14 4.78
N PRO A 19 55.52 -5.00 6.07
CA PRO A 19 56.23 -5.70 7.16
C PRO A 19 56.16 -7.23 7.04
N PHE A 20 55.27 -7.75 6.18
CA PHE A 20 55.13 -9.18 5.88
C PHE A 20 55.96 -9.65 4.69
N ALA A 21 56.69 -8.77 3.98
CA ALA A 21 57.48 -9.12 2.79
C ALA A 21 58.56 -10.18 3.04
N TYR A 22 59.00 -10.33 4.29
CA TYR A 22 60.03 -11.28 4.71
C TYR A 22 59.44 -12.60 5.27
N MET A 23 58.12 -12.78 5.27
CA MET A 23 57.53 -14.06 5.68
C MET A 23 57.84 -15.15 4.66
N LYS A 24 58.17 -16.36 5.16
CA LYS A 24 58.22 -17.57 4.31
C LYS A 24 56.87 -17.72 3.59
N GLU A 25 56.92 -17.99 2.28
CA GLU A 25 55.75 -18.16 1.41
C GLU A 25 55.00 -16.86 1.06
N TYR A 26 55.49 -15.67 1.45
CA TYR A 26 54.83 -14.40 1.10
C TYR A 26 54.61 -14.26 -0.40
N PHE A 27 55.64 -14.50 -1.22
CA PHE A 27 55.57 -14.42 -2.69
C PHE A 27 54.79 -15.56 -3.35
N GLU A 28 54.51 -16.64 -2.62
CA GLU A 28 53.68 -17.76 -3.09
C GLU A 28 52.19 -17.51 -2.78
N ASN A 29 51.89 -16.40 -2.10
CA ASN A 29 50.52 -16.05 -1.74
C ASN A 29 49.71 -15.68 -2.99
N PRO A 30 48.63 -16.42 -3.33
CA PRO A 30 47.81 -16.15 -4.50
C PRO A 30 47.10 -14.78 -4.43
N PHE A 31 47.01 -14.15 -3.26
CA PHE A 31 46.42 -12.83 -3.11
C PHE A 31 47.33 -11.67 -3.53
N LEU A 32 48.62 -11.94 -3.83
CA LEU A 32 49.54 -10.96 -4.43
C LEU A 32 49.39 -10.84 -5.95
N ASP A 33 48.74 -11.81 -6.59
CA ASP A 33 48.46 -11.76 -8.03
C ASP A 33 47.60 -10.53 -8.34
N PRO A 34 48.06 -9.63 -9.23
CA PRO A 34 47.32 -8.43 -9.60
C PRO A 34 45.91 -8.73 -10.13
N GLU A 35 45.70 -9.87 -10.81
CA GLU A 35 44.39 -10.23 -11.35
C GLU A 35 43.41 -10.62 -10.23
N ILE A 36 43.88 -11.42 -9.26
CA ILE A 36 43.11 -11.83 -8.08
C ILE A 36 42.78 -10.61 -7.22
N LYS A 37 43.74 -9.70 -7.01
CA LYS A 37 43.54 -8.46 -6.26
C LYS A 37 42.52 -7.54 -6.91
N LEU A 38 42.56 -7.42 -8.24
CA LEU A 38 41.61 -6.60 -8.99
C LEU A 38 40.19 -7.19 -8.91
N ARG A 39 40.07 -8.51 -9.01
CA ARG A 39 38.80 -9.24 -8.83
C ARG A 39 38.24 -9.10 -7.41
N LEU A 40 39.08 -9.20 -6.39
CA LEU A 40 38.70 -8.99 -4.98
C LEU A 40 38.22 -7.56 -4.73
N ASN A 41 38.92 -6.56 -5.26
CA ASN A 41 38.49 -5.16 -5.17
C ASN A 41 37.14 -4.94 -5.85
N ALA A 42 36.94 -5.52 -7.05
CA ALA A 42 35.66 -5.43 -7.75
C ALA A 42 34.52 -6.07 -6.96
N LEU A 43 34.74 -7.26 -6.39
CA LEU A 43 33.76 -7.92 -5.52
C LEU A 43 33.42 -7.08 -4.28
N GLN A 44 34.44 -6.47 -3.66
CA GLN A 44 34.26 -5.64 -2.48
C GLN A 44 33.51 -4.34 -2.79
N GLN A 45 33.67 -3.79 -3.99
CA GLN A 45 32.89 -2.64 -4.47
C GLN A 45 31.44 -3.00 -4.80
N MET A 46 31.19 -4.24 -5.23
CA MET A 46 29.83 -4.74 -5.47
C MET A 46 29.07 -5.09 -4.19
N GLN A 47 29.78 -5.28 -3.07
CA GLN A 47 29.13 -5.54 -1.80
C GLN A 47 28.43 -4.26 -1.28
N PRO A 48 27.14 -4.33 -0.95
CA PRO A 48 26.44 -3.19 -0.38
C PRO A 48 27.05 -2.85 0.99
N ARG A 49 27.47 -1.59 1.16
CA ARG A 49 28.00 -1.08 2.44
C ARG A 49 26.97 -1.12 3.57
N PHE A 50 25.70 -1.16 3.20
CA PHE A 50 24.55 -1.22 4.09
C PHE A 50 23.45 -2.00 3.39
N VAL A 51 22.85 -2.98 4.08
CA VAL A 51 21.65 -3.66 3.61
C VAL A 51 20.47 -2.96 4.28
N PRO A 52 19.75 -2.05 3.60
CA PRO A 52 18.54 -1.46 4.18
C PRO A 52 17.51 -2.57 4.36
N LEU A 53 17.27 -2.94 5.62
CA LEU A 53 16.08 -3.70 6.00
C LEU A 53 14.88 -2.75 5.90
N GLY A 54 14.34 -2.62 4.69
CA GLY A 54 13.13 -1.87 4.41
C GLY A 54 11.89 -2.76 4.46
N ILE A 55 10.77 -2.22 4.93
CA ILE A 55 9.47 -2.89 4.78
C ILE A 55 9.02 -2.69 3.34
N ASN A 56 8.78 -3.78 2.62
CA ASN A 56 8.28 -3.72 1.27
C ASN A 56 6.80 -3.28 1.27
N GLY A 57 6.53 -2.07 0.81
CA GLY A 57 5.18 -1.51 0.79
C GLY A 57 4.18 -2.28 -0.08
N SER A 58 4.63 -2.98 -1.14
CA SER A 58 3.72 -3.80 -1.94
C SER A 58 3.27 -5.05 -1.19
N VAL A 59 4.19 -5.66 -0.44
CA VAL A 59 3.90 -6.81 0.43
C VAL A 59 2.95 -6.39 1.54
N LEU A 60 3.19 -5.23 2.16
CA LEU A 60 2.32 -4.72 3.22
C LEU A 60 0.89 -4.46 2.73
N LYS A 61 0.74 -3.85 1.54
CA LYS A 61 -0.58 -3.63 0.91
C LYS A 61 -1.29 -4.94 0.60
N ALA A 62 -0.57 -5.93 0.07
CA ALA A 62 -1.12 -7.24 -0.23
C ALA A 62 -1.58 -7.96 1.06
N GLU A 63 -0.77 -7.91 2.12
CA GLU A 63 -1.10 -8.49 3.42
C GLU A 63 -2.33 -7.80 4.05
N GLN A 64 -2.39 -6.47 3.98
CA GLN A 64 -3.54 -5.70 4.46
C GLN A 64 -4.83 -6.10 3.73
N ALA A 65 -4.79 -6.22 2.40
CA ALA A 65 -5.95 -6.64 1.61
C ALA A 65 -6.38 -8.07 1.99
N ALA A 66 -5.43 -8.99 2.15
CA ALA A 66 -5.71 -10.37 2.56
C ALA A 66 -6.35 -10.43 3.96
N LYS A 67 -5.80 -9.68 4.94
CA LYS A 67 -6.36 -9.61 6.30
C LYS A 67 -7.75 -9.00 6.30
N THR A 68 -7.97 -7.92 5.55
CA THR A 68 -9.28 -7.26 5.46
C THR A 68 -10.32 -8.23 4.91
N LYS A 69 -9.98 -8.98 3.85
CA LYS A 69 -10.85 -10.01 3.27
C LYS A 69 -11.18 -11.10 4.29
N ALA A 70 -10.18 -11.62 5.00
CA ALA A 70 -10.39 -12.65 6.03
C ALA A 70 -11.30 -12.17 7.17
N ILE A 71 -11.16 -10.91 7.60
CA ILE A 71 -12.03 -10.31 8.62
C ILE A 71 -13.48 -10.22 8.11
N VAL A 72 -13.68 -9.79 6.86
CA VAL A 72 -15.02 -9.70 6.25
C VAL A 72 -15.66 -11.09 6.16
N GLU A 73 -14.93 -12.10 5.70
CA GLU A 73 -15.43 -13.48 5.61
C GLU A 73 -15.80 -14.04 6.99
N SER A 74 -14.92 -13.86 7.99
CA SER A 74 -15.20 -14.26 9.38
C SER A 74 -16.44 -13.56 9.94
N GLN A 75 -16.62 -12.28 9.63
CA GLN A 75 -17.77 -11.51 10.08
C GLN A 75 -19.07 -12.00 9.44
N ILE A 76 -19.05 -12.35 8.14
CA ILE A 76 -20.21 -12.92 7.45
C ILE A 76 -20.58 -14.26 8.10
N GLU A 77 -19.61 -15.13 8.36
CA GLU A 77 -19.85 -16.41 9.03
C GLU A 77 -20.47 -16.25 10.42
N ARG A 78 -19.98 -15.27 11.20
CA ARG A 78 -20.57 -14.93 12.51
C ARG A 78 -22.04 -14.51 12.39
N LEU A 79 -22.35 -13.62 11.44
CA LEU A 79 -23.71 -13.14 11.19
C LEU A 79 -24.63 -14.27 10.70
N LEU A 80 -24.12 -15.17 9.86
CA LEU A 80 -24.87 -16.35 9.43
C LEU A 80 -25.19 -17.27 10.61
N GLN A 81 -24.22 -17.52 11.49
CA GLN A 81 -24.44 -18.34 12.68
C GLN A 81 -25.45 -17.70 13.64
N GLU A 82 -25.36 -16.39 13.84
CA GLU A 82 -26.32 -15.62 14.63
C GLU A 82 -27.74 -15.77 14.04
N GLY A 83 -27.89 -15.55 12.74
CA GLY A 83 -29.17 -15.71 12.05
C GLY A 83 -29.74 -17.14 12.14
N MET A 84 -28.91 -18.15 11.95
CA MET A 84 -29.35 -19.55 12.05
C MET A 84 -29.76 -19.92 13.48
N SER A 85 -29.11 -19.35 14.49
CA SER A 85 -29.49 -19.56 15.90
C SER A 85 -30.84 -18.93 16.24
N LEU A 86 -31.22 -17.83 15.60
CA LEU A 86 -32.55 -17.23 15.75
C LEU A 86 -33.66 -18.12 15.16
N ILE A 87 -33.37 -18.81 14.06
CA ILE A 87 -34.32 -19.73 13.39
C ILE A 87 -34.33 -21.13 14.05
N ASN A 88 -33.31 -21.45 14.85
CA ASN A 88 -33.04 -22.80 15.36
C ASN A 88 -32.93 -23.86 14.24
N SER A 89 -32.34 -23.48 13.09
CA SER A 89 -32.06 -24.39 11.99
C SER A 89 -30.55 -24.69 11.90
N THR A 90 -30.21 -25.89 11.43
CA THR A 90 -28.84 -26.34 11.16
C THR A 90 -28.62 -26.62 9.68
N ASP A 91 -29.47 -26.08 8.81
CA ASP A 91 -29.40 -26.33 7.38
C ASP A 91 -28.09 -25.80 6.76
N PRO A 92 -27.51 -26.52 5.78
CA PRO A 92 -26.26 -26.13 5.14
C PRO A 92 -26.42 -24.87 4.26
N GLU A 93 -27.61 -24.64 3.68
CA GLU A 93 -27.92 -23.47 2.84
C GLU A 93 -28.38 -22.26 3.67
N ARG A 94 -27.53 -21.84 4.60
CA ARG A 94 -27.82 -20.84 5.64
C ARG A 94 -28.43 -19.53 5.08
N GLU A 95 -27.90 -19.01 3.97
CA GLU A 95 -28.43 -17.79 3.36
C GLU A 95 -29.82 -17.95 2.75
N ALA A 96 -30.14 -19.12 2.17
CA ALA A 96 -31.45 -19.36 1.58
C ALA A 96 -32.53 -19.47 2.66
N VAL A 97 -32.19 -20.14 3.77
CA VAL A 97 -33.07 -20.27 4.95
C VAL A 97 -33.28 -18.92 5.64
N LEU A 98 -32.25 -18.08 5.73
CA LEU A 98 -32.41 -16.73 6.27
C LEU A 98 -33.31 -15.88 5.38
N LYS A 99 -33.17 -15.98 4.05
CA LYS A 99 -34.02 -15.24 3.10
C LYS A 99 -35.49 -15.66 3.16
N SER A 100 -35.79 -16.94 3.36
CA SER A 100 -37.18 -17.40 3.51
C SER A 100 -37.82 -16.94 4.82
N ASN A 101 -37.01 -16.61 5.83
CA ASN A 101 -37.44 -16.10 7.13
C ASN A 101 -37.24 -14.58 7.29
N ALA A 102 -37.12 -13.83 6.19
CA ALA A 102 -36.89 -12.38 6.20
C ALA A 102 -38.06 -11.53 6.76
N ASN A 103 -39.16 -12.17 7.17
CA ASN A 103 -40.29 -11.52 7.84
C ASN A 103 -39.93 -11.09 9.28
N ASP A 104 -38.93 -11.73 9.91
CA ASP A 104 -38.42 -11.27 11.21
C ASP A 104 -37.48 -10.07 10.99
N PRO A 105 -37.74 -8.90 11.61
CA PRO A 105 -36.89 -7.72 11.49
C PRO A 105 -35.43 -7.98 11.89
N ARG A 106 -35.18 -8.88 12.85
CA ARG A 106 -33.81 -9.20 13.30
C ARG A 106 -33.02 -9.95 12.22
N ILE A 107 -33.69 -10.88 11.55
CA ILE A 107 -33.11 -11.66 10.45
C ILE A 107 -32.87 -10.74 9.24
N LEU A 108 -33.79 -9.81 8.99
CA LEU A 108 -33.63 -8.80 7.95
C LEU A 108 -32.40 -7.91 8.19
N ASP A 109 -32.20 -7.43 9.42
CA ASP A 109 -31.02 -6.62 9.77
C ASP A 109 -29.71 -7.38 9.58
N ILE A 110 -29.69 -8.67 9.93
CA ILE A 110 -28.55 -9.57 9.69
C ILE A 110 -28.29 -9.72 8.19
N LEU A 111 -29.32 -9.98 7.38
CA LEU A 111 -29.22 -10.10 5.93
C LEU A 111 -28.72 -8.81 5.28
N ILE A 112 -29.21 -7.64 5.72
CA ILE A 112 -28.74 -6.34 5.27
C ILE A 112 -27.26 -6.16 5.61
N SER A 113 -26.86 -6.54 6.83
CA SER A 113 -25.46 -6.45 7.28
C SER A 113 -24.54 -7.33 6.45
N ILE A 114 -24.94 -8.57 6.15
CA ILE A 114 -24.22 -9.47 5.23
C ILE A 114 -24.14 -8.86 3.83
N GLY A 115 -25.25 -8.32 3.33
CA GLY A 115 -25.30 -7.64 2.03
C GLY A 115 -24.33 -6.47 1.93
N ARG A 116 -24.25 -5.63 2.97
CA ARG A 116 -23.30 -4.51 3.06
C ARG A 116 -21.85 -5.01 2.98
N LEU A 117 -21.52 -6.06 3.73
CA LEU A 117 -20.17 -6.65 3.72
C LEU A 117 -19.80 -7.24 2.37
N LYS A 118 -20.72 -7.92 1.68
CA LYS A 118 -20.49 -8.47 0.33
C LYS A 118 -20.31 -7.38 -0.72
N LEU A 119 -21.00 -6.25 -0.58
CA LEU A 119 -20.94 -5.13 -1.52
C LEU A 119 -19.73 -4.22 -1.30
N LEU A 120 -18.98 -4.38 -0.21
CA LEU A 120 -17.85 -3.51 0.16
C LEU A 120 -16.85 -3.32 -0.99
N SER A 121 -16.37 -4.41 -1.59
CA SER A 121 -15.39 -4.33 -2.70
C SER A 121 -15.96 -3.67 -3.95
N ASN A 122 -17.25 -3.86 -4.23
CA ASN A 122 -17.90 -3.22 -5.37
C ASN A 122 -18.03 -1.70 -5.13
N GLN A 123 -18.35 -1.29 -3.90
CA GLN A 123 -18.41 0.11 -3.52
C GLN A 123 -17.03 0.76 -3.59
N GLU A 124 -15.97 0.10 -3.13
CA GLU A 124 -14.60 0.60 -3.25
C GLU A 124 -14.21 0.84 -4.72
N LYS A 125 -14.47 -0.13 -5.59
CA LYS A 125 -14.20 0.01 -7.04
C LYS A 125 -15.00 1.15 -7.67
N LEU A 126 -16.26 1.31 -7.29
CA LEU A 126 -17.09 2.39 -7.82
C LEU A 126 -16.57 3.75 -7.34
N ARG A 127 -16.25 3.87 -6.05
CA ARG A 127 -15.66 5.08 -5.46
C ARG A 127 -14.34 5.44 -6.13
N GLU A 128 -13.48 4.46 -6.40
CA GLU A 128 -12.22 4.67 -7.11
C GLU A 128 -12.46 5.17 -8.55
N LYS A 129 -13.40 4.57 -9.29
CA LYS A 129 -13.75 5.03 -10.64
C LYS A 129 -14.28 6.46 -10.65
N VAL A 130 -15.20 6.77 -9.74
CA VAL A 130 -15.77 8.11 -9.60
C VAL A 130 -14.68 9.10 -9.23
N TYR A 131 -13.83 8.76 -8.27
CA TYR A 131 -12.69 9.58 -7.88
C TYR A 131 -11.76 9.85 -9.06
N CYS A 132 -11.35 8.82 -9.82
CA CYS A 132 -10.49 8.98 -10.99
C CYS A 132 -11.12 9.86 -12.07
N ALA A 133 -12.44 9.77 -12.27
CA ALA A 133 -13.17 10.60 -13.22
C ALA A 133 -13.28 12.07 -12.76
N LEU A 134 -13.46 12.30 -11.45
CA LEU A 134 -13.66 13.64 -10.88
C LEU A 134 -12.34 14.35 -10.53
N LYS A 135 -11.25 13.62 -10.32
CA LYS A 135 -9.98 14.18 -9.87
C LYS A 135 -9.44 15.26 -10.83
N SER A 136 -9.72 15.14 -12.13
CA SER A 136 -9.27 16.11 -13.14
C SER A 136 -10.25 17.27 -13.34
N THR A 137 -11.50 17.16 -12.88
CA THR A 137 -12.51 18.22 -13.02
C THR A 137 -12.57 19.15 -11.82
N ILE A 138 -12.02 18.76 -10.68
CA ILE A 138 -11.97 19.58 -9.46
C ILE A 138 -10.71 20.46 -9.49
N PRO A 139 -10.83 21.81 -9.44
CA PRO A 139 -9.69 22.71 -9.36
C PRO A 139 -8.85 22.44 -8.09
N SER A 140 -7.52 22.46 -8.21
CA SER A 140 -6.59 22.17 -7.10
C SER A 140 -6.84 23.04 -5.86
N ASP A 141 -7.22 24.31 -6.07
CA ASP A 141 -7.48 25.30 -5.00
C ASP A 141 -8.67 24.91 -4.10
N VAL A 142 -9.62 24.13 -4.60
CA VAL A 142 -10.76 23.62 -3.82
C VAL A 142 -10.35 22.44 -2.95
N VAL A 143 -9.40 21.61 -3.41
CA VAL A 143 -8.94 20.43 -2.67
C VAL A 143 -8.11 20.81 -1.44
N GLU A 144 -7.31 21.88 -1.54
CA GLU A 144 -6.45 22.36 -0.44
C GLU A 144 -7.23 23.10 0.66
N SER A 145 -8.46 23.54 0.39
CA SER A 145 -9.31 24.25 1.35
C SER A 145 -10.30 23.35 2.10
N VAL A 146 -10.34 22.04 1.81
CA VAL A 146 -11.21 21.10 2.52
C VAL A 146 -10.65 20.79 3.90
N ASP A 147 -11.37 21.24 4.93
CA ASP A 147 -11.09 20.86 6.32
C ASP A 147 -11.60 19.45 6.63
N TYR A 148 -10.71 18.46 6.53
CA TYR A 148 -10.98 17.06 6.87
C TYR A 148 -11.20 16.80 8.37
N SER A 149 -10.98 17.78 9.24
CA SER A 149 -11.21 17.64 10.69
C SER A 149 -12.64 17.98 11.10
N SER A 150 -13.42 18.59 10.20
CA SER A 150 -14.80 18.93 10.46
C SER A 150 -15.70 17.68 10.48
N PRO A 151 -16.61 17.55 11.47
CA PRO A 151 -17.55 16.43 11.49
C PRO A 151 -18.46 16.51 10.26
N LEU A 152 -18.50 15.43 9.48
CA LEU A 152 -19.39 15.27 8.34
C LEU A 152 -20.84 15.46 8.79
N LYS A 153 -21.42 16.62 8.46
CA LYS A 153 -22.84 16.91 8.67
C LYS A 153 -23.60 16.37 7.48
N GLU A 154 -23.84 15.06 7.47
CA GLU A 154 -24.56 14.39 6.40
C GLU A 154 -26.07 14.70 6.50
N ASP A 155 -26.53 15.71 5.77
CA ASP A 155 -27.95 15.97 5.59
C ASP A 155 -28.42 15.46 4.22
N TYR A 156 -28.65 14.15 4.17
CA TYR A 156 -29.04 13.42 2.97
C TYR A 156 -30.35 13.91 2.33
N LEU A 157 -31.22 14.53 3.13
CA LEU A 157 -32.54 14.96 2.68
C LEU A 157 -32.45 16.28 1.89
N LEU A 158 -31.76 17.27 2.42
CA LEU A 158 -31.57 18.56 1.75
C LEU A 158 -30.84 18.40 0.42
N GLY A 159 -29.78 17.57 0.39
CA GLY A 159 -29.04 17.31 -0.85
C GLY A 159 -29.87 16.57 -1.92
N ALA A 160 -30.75 15.64 -1.51
CA ALA A 160 -31.65 14.95 -2.43
C ALA A 160 -32.72 15.90 -3.01
N MET A 161 -33.25 16.81 -2.17
CA MET A 161 -34.21 17.83 -2.62
C MET A 161 -33.58 18.80 -3.61
N GLU A 162 -32.37 19.29 -3.32
CA GLU A 162 -31.64 20.22 -4.19
C GLU A 162 -31.33 19.58 -5.55
N TYR A 163 -30.92 18.31 -5.57
CA TYR A 163 -30.70 17.57 -6.82
C TYR A 163 -31.97 17.46 -7.66
N GLY A 164 -33.11 17.14 -7.03
CA GLY A 164 -34.41 17.08 -7.73
C GLY A 164 -34.81 18.41 -8.35
N GLU A 165 -34.57 19.53 -7.66
CA GLU A 165 -34.83 20.86 -8.22
C GLU A 165 -33.93 21.20 -9.41
N LEU A 166 -32.66 20.78 -9.38
CA LEU A 166 -31.71 21.00 -10.47
C LEU A 166 -32.06 20.16 -11.71
N GLU A 167 -32.50 18.93 -11.51
CA GLU A 167 -32.98 18.04 -12.57
C GLU A 167 -34.25 18.60 -13.24
N GLU A 168 -35.20 19.09 -12.44
CA GLU A 168 -36.38 19.78 -12.98
C GLU A 168 -36.02 21.04 -13.78
N LYS A 169 -35.07 21.84 -13.32
CA LYS A 169 -34.60 23.03 -14.02
C LYS A 169 -33.92 22.68 -15.34
N SER A 170 -33.10 21.63 -15.35
CA SER A 170 -32.47 21.11 -16.58
C SER A 170 -33.54 20.69 -17.61
N ASN A 171 -34.54 19.92 -17.17
CA ASN A 171 -35.61 19.45 -18.04
C ASN A 171 -36.54 20.58 -18.53
N LYS A 172 -36.68 21.68 -17.78
CA LYS A 172 -37.42 22.88 -18.19
C LYS A 172 -36.64 23.80 -19.14
N THR A 173 -35.32 23.60 -19.29
CA THR A 173 -34.46 24.47 -20.12
C THR A 173 -34.37 23.99 -21.58
N GLU A 174 -35.00 22.86 -21.95
CA GLU A 174 -35.34 22.59 -23.35
C GLU A 174 -36.70 23.22 -23.67
N PRO A 175 -36.72 24.28 -24.52
CA PRO A 175 -37.38 24.08 -25.82
C PRO A 175 -36.80 24.94 -26.97
N LEU A 176 -36.76 24.39 -28.19
CA LEU A 176 -37.62 24.80 -29.33
C LEU A 176 -37.32 23.95 -30.60
N PRO A 177 -38.31 23.79 -31.49
CA PRO A 177 -38.36 22.77 -32.53
C PRO A 177 -37.52 23.11 -33.76
N SER A 178 -37.10 22.07 -34.46
CA SER A 178 -36.45 22.14 -35.78
C SER A 178 -37.26 23.00 -36.76
N PRO A 179 -36.64 23.92 -37.52
CA PRO A 179 -37.33 24.62 -38.59
C PRO A 179 -37.64 23.63 -39.70
N ASN A 180 -38.92 23.53 -40.07
CA ASN A 180 -39.36 22.83 -41.27
C ASN A 180 -38.68 23.48 -42.49
N TYR A 181 -37.96 22.66 -43.26
CA TYR A 181 -37.62 22.91 -44.66
C TYR A 181 -38.12 21.73 -45.50
#